data_AF-H9EZL1-F1
#
_entry.id   AF-H9EZL1-F1
#
_cell.length_a   1.000
_cell.length_b   1.000
_cell.length_c   1.000
_cell.angle_alpha   90.00
_cell.angle_beta   90.00
_cell.angle_gamma   90.00
#
_symmetry.space_group_name_H-M   'P 1'
#
loop_
_entity.id
_entity.type
_entity.pdbx_description
1 polymer ?
#
loop_
_entity_poly.entity_id
_entity_poly.type
_entity_poly.pdbx_seq_one_letter_code
_entity_poly.pdbx_strand_id
1 'polypeptide(L)' 'MKTLKEKKERQRLRKSAKTRRVTQRKPSSGPVCWLCLQEPGDPEKLGEFLQKDNISVHYFCLILSSKLPQRGQSN' A
#
# COMPACT_ATOMS: atom_id res chain seq x y z
N MET A 1 58.59 -32.51 13.95
CA MET A 1 58.01 -31.18 14.24
C MET A 1 57.09 -30.75 13.09
N LYS A 2 55.77 -30.80 13.28
CA LYS A 2 54.76 -30.05 12.51
C LYS A 2 53.58 -29.80 13.46
N THR A 3 53.35 -28.55 13.83
CA THR A 3 52.27 -28.17 14.75
C THR A 3 51.02 -27.82 13.95
N LEU A 4 49.95 -28.57 14.21
CA LEU A 4 48.57 -28.21 13.87
C LEU A 4 48.09 -27.16 14.88
N LYS A 5 47.58 -26.03 14.42
CA LYS A 5 46.80 -25.09 15.26
C LYS A 5 45.47 -24.78 14.59
N GLU A 6 44.45 -25.07 15.37
CA GLU A 6 43.01 -24.99 15.14
C GLU A 6 42.48 -23.55 15.23
N LYS A 7 41.29 -23.33 14.64
CA LYS A 7 40.28 -22.28 14.92
C LYS A 7 40.66 -20.82 14.65
N LYS A 8 39.85 -20.15 13.80
CA LYS A 8 38.85 -19.15 14.25
C LYS A 8 38.02 -18.62 13.06
N GLU A 9 36.75 -19.01 13.05
CA GLU A 9 35.59 -18.12 12.93
C GLU A 9 35.81 -16.77 12.20
N ARG A 10 35.19 -16.63 11.03
CA ARG A 10 34.25 -15.54 10.68
C ARG A 10 33.95 -15.63 9.19
N GLN A 11 32.90 -16.38 8.86
CA GLN A 11 32.13 -16.17 7.64
C GLN A 11 31.78 -14.69 7.56
N ARG A 12 32.56 -13.91 6.81
CA ARG A 12 32.14 -12.59 6.37
C ARG A 12 31.08 -12.81 5.31
N LEU A 13 29.85 -12.91 5.78
CA LEU A 13 28.63 -12.73 5.00
C LEU A 13 28.82 -11.42 4.19
N ARG A 14 29.21 -11.54 2.92
CA ARG A 14 29.19 -10.41 2.00
C ARG A 14 27.71 -10.08 1.79
N LYS A 15 27.19 -9.14 2.58
CA LYS A 15 25.90 -8.50 2.32
C LYS A 15 26.02 -7.78 0.97
N SER A 16 25.67 -8.47 -0.10
CA SER A 16 25.42 -7.83 -1.38
C SER A 16 24.24 -6.87 -1.15
N ALA A 17 24.55 -5.58 -1.04
CA ALA A 17 23.55 -4.53 -1.09
C ALA A 17 22.90 -4.63 -2.46
N LYS A 18 21.80 -5.38 -2.54
CA LYS A 18 20.93 -5.43 -3.70
C LYS A 18 20.23 -4.09 -3.72
N THR A 19 20.87 -3.11 -4.34
CA THR A 19 20.27 -1.84 -4.71
C THR A 19 19.08 -2.20 -5.59
N ARG A 20 17.89 -2.36 -4.97
CA ARG A 20 16.64 -2.44 -5.69
C ARG A 20 16.56 -1.12 -6.43
N ARG A 21 16.87 -1.15 -7.73
CA ARG A 21 16.49 -0.07 -8.64
C ARG A 21 14.97 -0.01 -8.54
N VAL A 22 14.48 0.89 -7.68
CA VAL A 22 13.11 1.36 -7.73
C VAL A 22 13.05 2.12 -9.03
N THR A 23 12.68 1.40 -10.10
CA THR A 23 12.18 2.03 -11.30
C THR A 23 11.04 2.90 -10.81
N GLN A 24 11.25 4.22 -10.78
CA GLN A 24 10.20 5.21 -10.60
C GLN A 24 9.18 4.95 -11.72
N ARG A 25 8.22 4.07 -11.44
CA ARG A 25 7.04 3.93 -12.28
C ARG A 25 6.34 5.27 -12.17
N LYS A 26 6.25 5.97 -13.30
CA LYS A 26 5.41 7.15 -13.48
C LYS A 26 4.10 6.90 -12.72
N PRO A 27 3.68 7.77 -11.78
CA PRO A 27 2.37 7.64 -11.17
C PRO A 27 1.34 8.12 -12.20
N SER A 28 1.09 7.30 -13.22
CA SER A 28 0.03 7.53 -14.21
C SER A 28 -1.19 6.65 -13.89
N SER A 29 -1.44 6.40 -12.62
CA SER A 29 -2.71 5.83 -12.16
C SER A 29 -3.49 7.00 -11.59
N GLY A 30 -4.69 7.25 -12.10
CA GLY A 30 -5.60 8.25 -11.53
C GLY A 30 -5.95 7.93 -10.07
N PRO A 31 -6.70 8.81 -9.39
CA PRO A 31 -7.15 8.52 -8.03
C PRO A 31 -8.00 7.24 -8.02
N VAL A 32 -7.69 6.31 -7.12
CA VAL A 32 -8.44 5.05 -6.94
C VAL A 32 -9.20 5.06 -5.61
N CYS A 33 -10.31 4.35 -5.54
CA CYS A 33 -11.05 4.21 -4.29
C CYS A 33 -10.21 3.46 -3.25
N TRP A 34 -9.99 4.04 -2.08
CA TRP A 34 -9.20 3.42 -1.00
C TRP A 34 -9.87 2.18 -0.38
N LEU A 35 -11.17 2.02 -0.58
CA LEU A 35 -11.94 0.91 0.00
C LEU A 35 -11.98 -0.32 -0.91
N CYS A 36 -12.09 -0.14 -2.23
CA CYS A 36 -12.20 -1.25 -3.20
C CYS A 36 -11.03 -1.34 -4.19
N LEU A 37 -10.11 -0.38 -4.16
CA LEU A 37 -8.92 -0.28 -5.04
C LEU A 37 -9.24 -0.21 -6.54
N GLN A 38 -10.45 0.24 -6.90
CA GLN A 38 -10.87 0.44 -8.28
C GLN A 38 -10.86 1.92 -8.66
N GLU A 39 -10.63 2.20 -9.95
CA GLU A 39 -10.75 3.52 -10.55
C GLU A 39 -12.19 4.07 -10.48
N PRO A 40 -12.40 5.37 -10.75
CA PRO A 40 -13.73 5.93 -10.92
C PRO A 40 -14.46 5.16 -12.02
N GLY A 41 -15.68 4.72 -11.73
CA GLY A 41 -16.52 4.02 -12.70
C GLY A 41 -17.86 4.72 -12.85
N ASP A 42 -18.83 3.96 -13.33
CA ASP A 42 -20.20 4.42 -13.51
C ASP A 42 -20.84 4.85 -12.16
N PRO A 43 -21.27 6.12 -12.01
CA PRO A 43 -21.86 6.61 -10.76
C PRO A 43 -23.17 5.93 -10.42
N GLU A 44 -23.91 5.37 -11.38
CA GLU A 44 -25.12 4.61 -11.07
C GLU A 44 -24.80 3.28 -10.36
N LYS A 45 -23.62 2.71 -10.63
CA LYS A 45 -23.20 1.40 -10.10
C LYS A 45 -22.36 1.49 -8.84
N LEU A 46 -21.47 2.48 -8.78
CA LEU A 46 -20.51 2.66 -7.68
C LEU A 46 -20.85 3.86 -6.78
N GLY A 47 -21.76 4.73 -7.22
CA GLY A 47 -22.00 6.02 -6.60
C GLY A 47 -20.98 7.06 -7.06
N GLU A 48 -21.22 8.32 -6.68
CA GLU A 48 -20.31 9.42 -6.99
C GLU A 48 -18.89 9.14 -6.46
N PHE A 49 -17.88 9.51 -7.26
CA PHE A 49 -16.49 9.40 -6.85
C PHE A 49 -16.11 10.64 -6.03
N LEU A 50 -15.98 10.45 -4.72
CA LEU A 50 -15.70 11.51 -3.76
C LEU A 50 -14.19 11.59 -3.52
N GLN A 51 -13.62 12.78 -3.70
CA GLN A 51 -12.23 13.07 -3.37
C GLN A 51 -12.16 14.16 -2.30
N LYS A 52 -11.48 13.85 -1.20
CA LYS A 52 -11.22 14.80 -0.12
C LYS A 52 -9.80 14.62 0.39
N ASP A 53 -9.02 15.69 0.38
CA ASP A 53 -7.60 15.65 0.71
C ASP A 53 -6.87 14.59 -0.14
N ASN A 54 -6.21 13.62 0.50
CA ASN A 54 -5.50 12.50 -0.15
C ASN A 54 -6.33 11.21 -0.17
N ILE A 55 -7.62 11.28 0.15
CA ILE A 55 -8.52 10.13 0.20
C ILE A 55 -9.53 10.25 -0.93
N SER A 56 -9.63 9.19 -1.72
CA SER A 56 -10.65 9.04 -2.75
C SER A 56 -11.45 7.77 -2.49
N VAL A 57 -12.77 7.87 -2.53
CA VAL A 57 -13.71 6.76 -2.27
C VAL A 57 -14.95 6.87 -3.15
N HIS A 58 -15.51 5.73 -3.55
CA HIS A 58 -16.86 5.71 -4.11
C HIS A 58 -17.89 5.92 -3.00
N TYR A 59 -18.97 6.65 -3.30
CA TYR A 59 -20.04 6.93 -2.34
C TYR A 59 -20.68 5.65 -1.78
N PHE A 60 -20.93 4.63 -2.62
CA PHE A 60 -21.50 3.37 -2.13
C PHE A 60 -20.50 2.60 -1.27
N CYS A 61 -19.19 2.66 -1.57
CA CYS A 61 -18.17 2.08 -0.69
C CYS A 61 -18.17 2.77 0.69
N LEU A 62 -18.35 4.09 0.73
CA LEU A 62 -18.43 4.86 1.98
C LEU A 62 -19.62 4.40 2.84
N ILE A 63 -20.83 4.32 2.26
CA ILE A 63 -22.06 3.93 2.99
C ILE A 63 -22.03 2.47 3.43
N LEU A 64 -21.57 1.56 2.57
CA LEU A 64 -21.59 0.12 2.84
C LEU A 64 -20.44 -0.35 3.74
N SER A 65 -19.51 0.54 4.09
CA SER A 65 -18.42 0.21 5.01
C SER A 65 -18.95 -0.09 6.41
N SER A 66 -18.59 -1.24 6.98
CA SER A 66 -19.19 -1.71 8.23
C SER A 66 -18.65 -1.02 9.50
N LYS A 67 -17.69 -0.10 9.38
CA LYS A 67 -16.90 0.44 10.50
C LYS A 67 -16.53 1.92 10.37
N LEU A 68 -17.14 2.66 9.45
CA LEU A 68 -16.92 4.11 9.40
C LEU A 68 -17.92 4.84 10.31
N PRO A 69 -17.44 5.71 11.21
CA PRO A 69 -18.32 6.52 12.03
C PRO A 69 -19.11 7.48 11.14
N GLN A 70 -20.43 7.34 11.14
CA GLN A 70 -21.33 8.27 10.46
C GLN A 70 -21.79 9.32 11.46
N ARG A 71 -21.57 10.61 11.13
CA ARG A 71 -22.13 11.72 11.90
C ARG A 71 -23.60 11.91 11.52
N GLY A 72 -24.44 10.96 11.93
CA GLY A 72 -25.89 11.11 11.91
C GLY A 72 -26.36 11.99 13.08
N GLN A 73 -27.41 12.76 12.87
CA GLN A 73 -28.17 13.34 13.98
C GLN A 73 -29.05 12.23 14.59
N SER A 74 -29.22 12.24 15.91
CA SER A 74 -30.29 11.45 16.53
C SER A 74 -31.63 12.00 16.06
N ASN A 75 -32.54 11.11 15.63
CA ASN A 75 -33.92 11.46 15.29
C ASN A 75 -34.70 11.91 16.53
#